data_AF-W0VAX1-F1
#
_entry.id   AF-W0VAX1-F1
#
_cell.length_a   1.000
_cell.length_b   1.000
_cell.length_c   1.000
_cell.angle_alpha   90.00
_cell.angle_beta   90.00
_cell.angle_gamma   90.00
#
_symmetry.space_group_name_H-M   'P 1'
#
loop_
_entity.id
_entity.type
_entity.pdbx_description
1 polymer ?
#
loop_
_entity_poly.entity_id
_entity_poly.type
_entity_poly.pdbx_seq_one_letter_code
_entity_poly.pdbx_strand_id
1 'polypeptide(L)' 'MAITSFNIDSKLDNTLEDLKIHYGAASKAEVLRKAIALLNVVSRNENEDGSVTIRHKEQDVKVILR' A
#
# COMPACT_ATOMS: atom_id res chain seq x y z
N MET A 1 18.30 13.31 2.54
CA MET A 1 17.45 12.17 2.14
C MET A 1 17.96 11.65 0.81
N ALA A 2 18.26 10.36 0.68
CA ALA A 2 18.67 9.79 -0.61
C ALA A 2 17.50 9.88 -1.59
N ILE A 3 17.72 10.51 -2.75
CA ILE A 3 16.72 10.56 -3.82
C ILE A 3 16.90 9.29 -4.64
N THR A 4 16.02 8.32 -4.42
CA THR A 4 15.96 7.10 -5.23
C THR A 4 15.09 7.38 -6.45
N SER A 5 15.68 7.33 -7.65
CA SER A 5 14.95 7.35 -8.91
C SER A 5 14.74 5.91 -9.40
N PHE A 6 13.58 5.64 -9.97
CA PHE A 6 13.25 4.37 -10.60
C PHE A 6 12.38 4.67 -11.83
N ASN A 7 12.58 3.88 -12.88
CA ASN A 7 11.75 3.97 -14.07
C ASN A 7 10.48 3.17 -13.85
N ILE A 8 9.34 3.76 -14.18
CA ILE A 8 8.04 3.10 -14.18
C ILE A 8 7.44 3.17 -15.58
N ASP A 9 6.66 2.16 -15.94
CA ASP A 9 5.88 2.21 -17.17
C ASP A 9 4.72 3.22 -17.06
N SER A 10 4.14 3.58 -18.20
CA SER A 10 3.06 4.57 -18.29
C SER A 10 1.77 4.12 -17.59
N LYS A 11 1.51 2.82 -17.49
CA LYS A 11 0.31 2.29 -16.83
C LYS A 11 0.44 2.44 -15.31
N LEU A 12 1.60 2.13 -14.76
CA LEU A 12 1.90 2.34 -13.35
C LEU A 12 1.90 3.82 -13.01
N ASP A 13 2.46 4.67 -13.88
CA ASP A 13 2.46 6.11 -13.68
C ASP A 13 1.04 6.71 -13.59
N ASN A 14 0.13 6.27 -14.47
CA ASN A 14 -1.28 6.64 -14.44
C ASN A 14 -1.98 6.11 -13.18
N THR A 15 -1.74 4.84 -12.83
CA THR A 15 -2.32 4.23 -11.63
C THR A 15 -1.91 4.99 -10.36
N LEU A 16 -0.65 5.40 -10.26
CA LEU A 16 -0.17 6.19 -9.12
C LEU A 16 -0.77 7.60 -9.09
N GLU A 17 -1.07 8.19 -10.24
CA GLU A 17 -1.78 9.47 -10.31
C GLU A 17 -3.23 9.35 -9.85
N ASP A 18 -3.95 8.32 -10.29
CA ASP A 18 -5.32 8.03 -9.86
C ASP A 18 -5.38 7.77 -8.35
N LEU A 19 -4.46 6.97 -7.82
CA LEU A 19 -4.35 6.71 -6.38
C LEU A 19 -4.01 7.97 -5.59
N LYS A 20 -3.14 8.84 -6.13
CA LYS A 20 -2.79 10.12 -5.50
C LYS A 20 -4.04 10.99 -5.34
N ILE A 21 -4.86 11.09 -6.39
CA ILE A 21 -6.11 11.85 -6.38
C ILE A 21 -7.13 11.22 -5.42
N HIS A 22 -7.35 9.91 -5.54
CA HIS A 22 -8.34 9.19 -4.74
C HIS A 22 -8.07 9.27 -3.24
N TYR A 23 -6.80 9.14 -2.82
CA TYR A 23 -6.40 9.16 -1.41
C TYR A 23 -5.91 10.53 -0.92
N GLY A 24 -5.97 11.58 -1.76
CA GLY A 24 -5.51 12.92 -1.40
C GLY A 24 -4.03 13.00 -1.00
N ALA A 25 -3.17 12.18 -1.61
CA ALA A 25 -1.74 12.18 -1.31
C ALA A 25 -1.03 13.38 -1.97
N ALA A 26 0.04 13.89 -1.37
CA ALA A 26 0.79 15.03 -1.89
C ALA A 26 1.63 14.68 -3.13
N SER A 27 1.99 13.40 -3.32
CA SER A 27 2.80 12.96 -4.47
C SER A 27 2.65 11.46 -4.76
N LYS A 28 2.97 11.04 -5.99
CA LYS A 28 3.07 9.61 -6.37
C LYS A 28 4.08 8.85 -5.49
N ALA A 29 5.18 9.52 -5.11
CA ALA A 29 6.16 8.95 -4.19
C ALA A 29 5.58 8.72 -2.78
N GLU A 30 4.67 9.59 -2.32
CA GLU A 30 3.97 9.37 -1.05
C GLU A 30 3.04 8.15 -1.13
N VAL A 31 2.31 7.98 -2.23
CA VAL A 31 1.47 6.78 -2.48
C VAL A 31 2.32 5.51 -2.36
N LEU A 32 3.49 5.48 -3.02
CA LEU A 32 4.41 4.33 -2.95
C LEU A 32 4.93 4.09 -1.54
N ARG A 33 5.33 5.14 -0.81
CA ARG A 33 5.80 4.99 0.58
C ARG A 33 4.70 4.41 1.48
N LYS A 34 3.46 4.87 1.33
CA LYS A 34 2.31 4.32 2.08
C LYS A 34 2.03 2.86 1.70
N ALA A 35 2.11 2.51 0.42
CA ALA A 35 1.93 1.14 -0.04
C ALA A 35 3.01 0.20 0.53
N ILE A 36 4.28 0.62 0.51
CA ILE A 36 5.39 -0.14 1.12
C ILE A 36 5.21 -0.27 2.63
N ALA A 37 4.81 0.81 3.31
CA ALA A 37 4.53 0.77 4.75
C ALA A 37 3.39 -0.22 5.06
N LEU A 38 2.33 -0.23 4.25
CA LEU A 38 1.23 -1.19 4.38
C LEU A 38 1.72 -2.62 4.18
N LEU A 39 2.51 -2.89 3.13
CA LEU A 39 3.10 -4.22 2.89
C LEU A 39 3.95 -4.70 4.06
N ASN A 40 4.75 -3.81 4.66
CA ASN A 40 5.54 -4.14 5.85
C ASN A 40 4.68 -4.44 7.08
N VAL A 41 3.57 -3.71 7.26
CA VAL A 41 2.62 -3.96 8.36
C VAL A 41 1.93 -5.30 8.15
N VAL A 42 1.47 -5.56 6.93
CA VAL A 42 0.82 -6.81 6.52
C VAL A 42 1.75 -7.99 6.75
N SER A 43 2.98 -7.94 6.25
CA SER A 43 3.98 -9.02 6.41
C SER A 43 4.32 -9.33 7.87
N ARG A 44 4.25 -8.35 8.78
CA ARG A 44 4.49 -8.55 10.21
C ARG A 44 3.30 -9.14 10.96
N ASN A 45 2.10 -8.98 10.41
CA ASN A 45 0.84 -9.41 11.03
C ASN A 45 0.17 -10.53 10.22
N GLU A 46 0.92 -11.13 9.30
CA GLU A 46 0.48 -12.27 8.50
C GLU A 46 0.44 -13.49 9.41
N ASN A 47 -0.72 -14.12 9.47
CA ASN A 47 -0.93 -15.39 10.15
C ASN A 47 -0.34 -16.53 9.30
N GLU A 48 -0.12 -17.70 9.90
CA GLU A 48 0.43 -18.88 9.22
C GLU A 48 -0.41 -19.35 8.00
N ASP A 49 -1.66 -18.93 7.91
CA ASP A 49 -2.58 -19.20 6.80
C ASP A 49 -2.55 -18.14 5.68
N GLY A 50 -1.62 -17.18 5.72
CA GLY A 50 -1.48 -16.10 4.74
C GLY A 50 -2.55 -15.01 4.89
N SER A 51 -3.23 -14.94 6.03
CA SER A 51 -4.26 -13.94 6.29
C SER A 51 -3.78 -12.82 7.19
N VAL A 52 -4.33 -11.62 7.01
CA VAL A 52 -4.15 -10.49 7.91
C VAL A 52 -5.50 -10.03 8.43
N THR A 53 -5.61 -9.87 9.75
CA THR A 53 -6.81 -9.33 10.40
C THR A 53 -6.68 -7.82 10.54
N ILE A 54 -7.57 -7.08 9.91
CA ILE A 54 -7.64 -5.63 9.99
C ILE A 54 -8.85 -5.27 10.85
N ARG A 55 -8.62 -4.58 11.98
CA ARG A 55 -9.70 -4.04 12.79
C ARG A 55 -10.22 -2.75 12.19
N HIS A 56 -11.47 -2.74 11.73
CA HIS A 56 -12.15 -1.57 11.20
C HIS A 56 -13.44 -1.31 12.00
N LYS A 57 -13.51 -0.18 12.72
CA LYS A 57 -14.69 0.25 13.50
C LYS A 57 -15.27 -0.87 14.38
N GLU A 58 -14.42 -1.52 15.17
CA GLU A 58 -14.76 -2.64 16.08
C GLU A 58 -15.13 -3.97 15.40
N GLN A 59 -14.99 -4.07 14.08
CA GLN A 59 -15.12 -5.33 13.36
C GLN A 59 -13.75 -5.81 12.90
N ASP A 60 -13.43 -7.06 13.22
CA ASP A 60 -12.21 -7.72 12.77
C ASP A 60 -12.45 -8.31 11.37
N VAL A 61 -11.86 -7.68 10.35
CA VAL A 61 -11.97 -8.10 8.96
C VAL A 61 -10.76 -8.95 8.61
N LYS A 62 -10.98 -10.24 8.35
CA LYS A 62 -9.95 -11.15 7.86
C LYS A 62 -9.77 -10.97 6.35
N VAL A 63 -8.58 -10.54 5.94
CA VAL A 63 -8.19 -10.45 4.53
C VAL A 63 -7.25 -11.61 4.22
N ILE A 64 -7.59 -12.42 3.21
CA ILE A 64 -6.73 -13.53 2.75
C ILE A 64 -5.87 -13.00 1.62
N LEU A 65 -4.55 -13.06 1.78
CA LEU A 65 -3.58 -12.70 0.74
C LEU A 65 -3.28 -13.98 -0.04
N ARG A 66 -3.82 -14.10 -1.27
CA ARG A 66 -3.53 -15.21 -2.19
C ARG A 66 -2.90 -14.67 -3.46
#